data_AF-A0A965A856-F1
#
_entry.id   AF-A0A965A856-F1
#
_cell.length_a   1.000
_cell.length_b   1.000
_cell.length_c   1.000
_cell.angle_alpha   90.00
_cell.angle_beta   90.00
_cell.angle_gamma   90.00
#
_symmetry.space_group_name_H-M   'P 1'
#
loop_
_entity.id
_entity.type
_entity.pdbx_description
1 polymer ?
#
loop_
_entity_poly.entity_id
_entity_poly.type
_entity_poly.pdbx_seq_one_letter_code
_entity_poly.pdbx_strand_id
1 'polypeptide(L)'
;MQGILGLAEILENPDLTLETRGTYLNIIKQRTADMQNIIEALLDLASIESGEIKPFPVQTNIYEFAESMHDRAKQDPLLVGKKIELYHQNNLKTTAVAFIDPQHLLQVATNLVRNAIKFTNEGNIMLAYHESDQAYVISISDTGIGIATDKIDHIFKPFRQAHEGISRSKGGIGLGLSICNKMVEMWGGRITVSSVLGKGSTFSFTVPKLNK
;
A
#
# COMPACT_ATOMS: atom_id res chain seq x y z
N MET A 1 -8.14 -13.96 16.79
CA MET A 1 -8.21 -14.34 18.22
C MET A 1 -8.08 -15.85 18.45
N GLN A 2 -8.98 -16.71 17.94
CA GLN A 2 -8.93 -18.17 18.23
C GLN A 2 -7.57 -18.85 17.90
N GLY A 3 -6.92 -18.48 16.80
CA GLY A 3 -5.60 -19.03 16.45
C GLY A 3 -4.44 -18.54 17.34
N ILE A 4 -4.56 -17.36 17.97
CA ILE A 4 -3.53 -16.86 18.91
C ILE A 4 -3.69 -17.58 20.26
N LEU A 5 -4.94 -17.77 20.72
CA LEU A 5 -5.24 -18.46 21.96
C LEU A 5 -4.77 -19.93 21.90
N GLY A 6 -5.06 -20.65 20.80
CA GLY A 6 -4.59 -22.02 20.65
C GLY A 6 -3.06 -22.15 20.59
N LEU A 7 -2.34 -21.16 20.03
CA LEU A 7 -0.87 -21.14 20.08
C LEU A 7 -0.34 -20.82 21.49
N ALA A 8 -1.05 -19.98 22.25
CA ALA A 8 -0.72 -19.70 23.64
C ALA A 8 -0.93 -20.94 24.52
N GLU A 9 -2.01 -21.69 24.32
CA GLU A 9 -2.27 -22.98 24.99
C GLU A 9 -1.20 -24.03 24.64
N ILE A 10 -0.75 -24.10 23.39
CA ILE A 10 0.35 -24.99 22.99
C ILE A 10 1.65 -24.62 23.73
N LEU A 11 1.93 -23.33 23.92
CA LEU A 11 3.12 -22.85 24.63
C LEU A 11 3.14 -23.23 26.12
N GLU A 12 2.00 -23.58 26.72
CA GLU A 12 1.92 -24.07 28.10
C GLU A 12 2.52 -25.48 28.26
N ASN A 13 2.69 -26.23 27.17
CA ASN A 13 3.32 -27.54 27.21
C ASN A 13 4.81 -27.44 27.63
N PRO A 14 5.23 -28.05 28.75
CA PRO A 14 6.61 -28.00 29.23
C PRO A 14 7.60 -28.76 28.35
N ASP A 15 7.13 -29.74 27.56
CA ASP A 15 7.97 -30.61 26.73
C ASP A 15 8.40 -29.97 25.39
N LEU A 16 7.94 -28.74 25.11
CA LEU A 16 8.34 -28.00 23.92
C LEU A 16 9.80 -27.58 23.96
N THR A 17 10.52 -27.88 22.87
CA THR A 17 11.88 -27.39 22.67
C THR A 17 11.91 -25.85 22.60
N LEU A 18 13.04 -25.25 23.00
CA LEU A 18 13.24 -23.80 22.96
C LEU A 18 13.06 -23.22 21.55
N GLU A 19 13.47 -23.95 20.52
CA GLU A 19 13.32 -23.56 19.11
C GLU A 19 11.85 -23.52 18.67
N THR A 20 11.08 -24.56 18.99
CA THR A 20 9.64 -24.63 18.69
C THR A 20 8.87 -23.54 19.45
N ARG A 21 9.23 -23.32 20.72
CA ARG A 21 8.67 -22.26 21.57
C ARG A 21 8.94 -20.87 20.97
N GLY A 22 10.17 -20.61 20.53
CA GLY A 22 10.54 -19.37 19.84
C GLY A 22 9.77 -19.15 18.54
N THR A 23 9.56 -20.22 17.77
CA THR A 23 8.78 -20.20 16.53
C THR A 23 7.32 -19.79 16.79
N TYR A 24 6.65 -20.43 17.75
CA TYR A 24 5.26 -20.08 18.10
C TYR A 24 5.14 -18.66 18.68
N LEU A 25 6.09 -18.22 19.51
CA LEU A 25 6.12 -16.84 20.00
C LEU A 25 6.24 -15.82 18.86
N ASN A 26 7.09 -16.09 17.86
CA ASN A 26 7.19 -15.23 16.68
C ASN A 26 5.89 -15.21 15.87
N ILE A 27 5.25 -16.37 15.70
CA ILE A 27 3.94 -16.44 15.03
C ILE A 27 2.91 -15.61 15.79
N ILE A 28 2.82 -15.73 17.12
CA ILE A 28 1.90 -14.94 17.94
C ILE A 28 2.19 -13.44 17.76
N LYS A 29 3.45 -13.00 17.89
CA LYS A 29 3.84 -11.60 17.70
C LYS A 29 3.39 -11.06 16.34
N GLN A 30 3.64 -11.82 15.28
CA GLN A 30 3.27 -11.44 13.93
C GLN A 30 1.74 -11.37 13.76
N ARG A 31 1.00 -12.34 14.31
CA ARG A 31 -0.47 -12.35 14.26
C ARG A 31 -1.10 -11.20 15.06
N THR A 32 -0.51 -10.82 16.19
CA THR A 32 -0.96 -9.67 16.98
C THR A 32 -0.70 -8.37 16.25
N ALA A 33 0.47 -8.20 15.64
CA ALA A 33 0.78 -7.04 14.82
C ALA A 33 -0.16 -6.94 13.60
N ASP A 34 -0.42 -8.07 12.92
CA ASP A 34 -1.41 -8.13 11.85
C ASP A 34 -2.78 -7.65 12.35
N MET A 35 -3.24 -8.15 13.49
CA MET A 35 -4.55 -7.78 14.06
C MET A 35 -4.62 -6.29 14.43
N GLN A 36 -3.54 -5.73 14.98
CA GLN A 36 -3.48 -4.31 15.30
C GLN A 36 -3.61 -3.46 14.03
N ASN A 37 -2.89 -3.82 12.96
CA ASN A 37 -3.03 -3.17 11.66
C ASN A 37 -4.47 -3.28 11.10
N ILE A 38 -5.19 -4.38 11.35
CA ILE A 38 -6.60 -4.52 10.96
C ILE A 38 -7.47 -3.53 11.73
N ILE A 39 -7.27 -3.43 13.05
CA ILE A 39 -8.07 -2.54 13.89
C ILE A 39 -7.83 -1.09 13.47
N GLU A 40 -6.58 -0.68 13.29
CA GLU A 40 -6.22 0.65 12.79
C GLU A 40 -6.83 0.91 11.40
N ALA A 41 -6.71 -0.03 10.47
CA ALA A 41 -7.33 0.05 9.15
C ALA A 41 -8.87 0.17 9.18
N LEU A 42 -9.53 -0.52 10.11
CA LEU A 42 -10.97 -0.43 10.30
C LEU A 42 -11.38 0.91 10.93
N LEU A 43 -10.60 1.42 11.88
CA LEU A 43 -10.82 2.73 12.47
C LEU A 43 -10.65 3.83 11.42
N ASP A 44 -9.61 3.76 10.59
CA ASP A 44 -9.40 4.69 9.48
C ASP A 44 -10.62 4.66 8.54
N LEU A 45 -11.04 3.46 8.12
CA LEU A 45 -12.18 3.31 7.20
C LEU A 45 -13.49 3.82 7.83
N ALA A 46 -13.78 3.46 9.07
CA ALA A 46 -14.96 3.92 9.78
C ALA A 46 -14.97 5.44 9.95
N SER A 47 -13.82 6.04 10.25
CA SER A 47 -13.72 7.48 10.44
C SER A 47 -13.77 8.26 9.12
N ILE A 48 -13.32 7.64 8.01
CA ILE A 48 -13.50 8.17 6.66
C ILE A 48 -14.97 8.12 6.25
N GLU A 49 -15.66 7.00 6.50
CA GLU A 49 -17.07 6.83 6.15
C GLU A 49 -18.02 7.68 6.99
N SER A 50 -17.72 7.88 8.27
CA SER A 50 -18.48 8.77 9.16
C SER A 50 -18.19 10.26 8.90
N GLY A 51 -17.13 10.57 8.16
CA GLY A 51 -16.64 11.94 7.96
C GLY A 51 -16.01 12.56 9.21
N GLU A 52 -15.70 11.76 10.23
CA GLU A 52 -14.99 12.20 11.44
C GLU A 52 -13.52 12.54 11.14
N ILE A 53 -12.85 11.77 10.27
CA ILE A 53 -11.57 12.19 9.68
C ILE A 53 -11.87 13.22 8.60
N LYS A 54 -11.70 14.50 8.96
CA LYS A 54 -11.66 15.58 7.99
C LYS A 54 -10.21 15.70 7.51
N PRO A 55 -9.95 15.65 6.19
CA PRO A 55 -8.62 15.96 5.71
C PRO A 55 -8.26 17.37 6.17
N PHE A 56 -6.98 17.58 6.51
CA PHE A 56 -6.47 18.92 6.79
C PHE A 56 -5.68 19.41 5.58
N PRO A 57 -6.36 19.75 4.46
CA PRO A 57 -5.68 20.10 3.24
C PRO A 57 -4.89 21.39 3.45
N VAL A 58 -3.64 21.33 3.01
CA VAL A 58 -2.72 22.47 2.97
C VAL A 58 -2.13 22.57 1.58
N GLN A 59 -1.57 23.73 1.25
CA GLN A 59 -0.83 23.88 0.01
C GLN A 59 0.42 22.98 0.07
N THR A 60 0.43 21.93 -0.75
CA THR A 60 1.49 20.93 -0.80
C THR A 60 2.15 20.98 -2.18
N ASN A 61 3.49 21.03 -2.20
CA ASN A 61 4.27 20.94 -3.43
C ASN A 61 4.41 19.47 -3.85
N ILE A 62 3.77 19.10 -4.96
CA ILE A 62 3.74 17.74 -5.47
C ILE A 62 5.07 17.35 -6.12
N TYR A 63 5.82 18.33 -6.65
CA TYR A 63 7.18 18.09 -7.14
C TYR A 63 8.10 17.66 -6.00
N GLU A 64 8.11 18.41 -4.88
CA GLU A 64 8.92 18.07 -3.71
C GLU A 64 8.49 16.75 -3.07
N PHE A 65 7.17 16.50 -3.02
CA PHE A 65 6.63 15.21 -2.59
C PHE A 65 7.21 14.07 -3.44
N ALA A 66 7.19 14.20 -4.76
CA ALA A 66 7.69 13.19 -5.69
C ALA A 66 9.17 12.85 -5.44
N GLU A 67 10.02 13.87 -5.27
CA GLU A 67 11.44 13.67 -4.94
C GLU A 67 11.61 12.93 -3.61
N SER A 68 10.89 13.37 -2.57
CA SER A 68 10.96 12.74 -1.24
C SER A 68 10.47 11.29 -1.24
N MET A 69 9.50 10.95 -2.09
CA MET A 69 8.94 9.61 -2.19
C MET A 69 9.92 8.61 -2.77
N HIS A 70 10.73 9.02 -3.75
CA HIS A 70 11.77 8.16 -4.30
C HIS A 70 12.81 7.76 -3.24
N ASP A 71 13.27 8.74 -2.46
CA ASP A 71 14.25 8.49 -1.40
C ASP A 71 13.68 7.61 -0.29
N ARG A 72 12.41 7.80 0.08
CA ARG A 72 11.71 6.92 1.01
C ARG A 72 11.58 5.51 0.47
N ALA A 73 11.23 5.35 -0.82
CA ALA A 73 11.08 4.05 -1.45
C ALA A 73 12.40 3.26 -1.43
N LYS A 74 13.53 3.91 -1.71
CA LYS A 74 14.87 3.29 -1.64
C LYS A 74 15.24 2.76 -0.26
N GLN A 75 14.71 3.39 0.79
CA GLN A 75 14.99 3.04 2.18
C GLN A 75 13.97 2.05 2.75
N ASP A 76 12.98 1.59 1.97
CA ASP A 76 11.95 0.70 2.49
C ASP A 76 12.55 -0.69 2.84
N PRO A 77 12.37 -1.18 4.08
CA PRO A 77 12.93 -2.46 4.52
C PRO A 77 12.47 -3.67 3.70
N LEU A 78 11.32 -3.59 3.01
CA LEU A 78 10.81 -4.69 2.19
C LEU A 78 11.67 -4.96 0.94
N LEU A 79 12.58 -4.05 0.59
CA LEU A 79 13.56 -4.24 -0.49
C LEU A 79 14.71 -5.16 -0.08
N VAL A 80 14.99 -5.30 1.22
CA VAL A 80 16.12 -6.09 1.71
C VAL A 80 15.98 -7.54 1.23
N GLY A 81 17.00 -8.02 0.52
CA GLY A 81 17.03 -9.38 -0.04
C GLY A 81 16.28 -9.55 -1.37
N LYS A 82 15.72 -8.48 -1.96
CA LYS A 82 15.11 -8.51 -3.29
C LYS A 82 16.05 -7.92 -4.35
N LYS A 83 15.93 -8.40 -5.59
CA LYS A 83 16.67 -7.88 -6.75
C LYS A 83 15.80 -6.89 -7.53
N ILE A 84 15.45 -5.78 -6.88
CA ILE A 84 14.56 -4.77 -7.46
C ILE A 84 15.34 -3.49 -7.71
N GLU A 85 15.25 -3.00 -8.94
CA GLU A 85 15.71 -1.67 -9.32
C GLU A 85 14.58 -0.65 -9.18
N LEU A 86 14.86 0.48 -8.54
CA LEU A 86 13.90 1.58 -8.38
C LEU A 86 14.22 2.70 -9.36
N TYR A 87 13.25 3.03 -10.19
CA TYR A 87 13.29 4.14 -11.12
C TYR A 87 12.34 5.25 -10.69
N HIS A 88 12.71 6.48 -11.01
CA HIS A 88 11.94 7.68 -10.69
C HIS A 88 11.93 8.62 -11.89
N GLN A 89 10.74 9.04 -12.28
CA GLN A 89 10.52 9.98 -13.36
C GLN A 89 9.55 11.07 -12.90
N ASN A 90 10.10 12.24 -12.58
CA ASN A 90 9.32 13.40 -12.20
C ASN A 90 9.23 14.40 -13.35
N ASN A 91 8.11 14.36 -14.09
CA ASN A 91 7.84 15.30 -15.19
C ASN A 91 7.01 16.51 -14.72
N LEU A 92 6.95 16.77 -13.40
CA LEU A 92 6.24 17.92 -12.86
C LEU A 92 7.12 19.17 -12.91
N LYS A 93 6.48 20.33 -12.98
CA LYS A 93 7.15 21.62 -12.74
C LYS A 93 7.38 21.79 -11.24
N THR A 94 8.43 22.51 -10.86
CA THR A 94 8.71 22.86 -9.45
C THR A 94 7.58 23.67 -8.80
N THR A 95 6.72 24.28 -9.61
CA THR A 95 5.51 25.02 -9.19
C THR A 95 4.26 24.14 -9.08
N ALA A 96 4.38 22.82 -9.16
CA ALA A 96 3.25 21.90 -9.06
C ALA A 96 2.70 21.86 -7.62
N VAL A 97 1.60 22.57 -7.38
CA VAL A 97 0.98 22.71 -6.05
C VAL A 97 -0.46 22.24 -6.05
N ALA A 98 -0.86 21.52 -4.99
CA ALA A 98 -2.24 21.10 -4.76
C ALA A 98 -2.66 21.41 -3.31
N PHE A 99 -3.97 21.52 -3.08
CA PHE A 99 -4.53 21.68 -1.74
C PHE A 99 -4.95 20.31 -1.22
N ILE A 100 -4.04 19.62 -0.54
CA ILE A 100 -4.17 18.23 -0.13
C ILE A 100 -3.51 18.02 1.23
N ASP A 101 -3.98 17.02 1.97
CA ASP A 101 -3.34 16.56 3.19
C ASP A 101 -2.08 15.74 2.84
N PRO A 102 -0.87 16.21 3.18
CA PRO A 102 0.37 15.53 2.81
C PRO A 102 0.54 14.17 3.51
N GLN A 103 -0.08 13.97 4.68
CA GLN A 103 0.01 12.69 5.40
C GLN A 103 -0.81 11.61 4.70
N HIS A 104 -2.05 11.92 4.32
CA HIS A 104 -2.89 10.98 3.56
C HIS A 104 -2.31 10.72 2.16
N LEU A 105 -1.75 11.73 1.50
CA LEU A 105 -1.06 11.56 0.22
C LEU A 105 0.14 10.59 0.35
N LEU A 106 0.96 10.79 1.38
CA LEU A 106 2.10 9.91 1.69
C LEU A 106 1.64 8.49 2.00
N GLN A 107 0.55 8.31 2.75
CA GLN A 107 0.00 7.01 3.09
C GLN A 107 -0.43 6.24 1.85
N VAL A 108 -1.17 6.89 0.93
CA VAL A 108 -1.59 6.27 -0.32
C VAL A 108 -0.38 5.87 -1.16
N ALA A 109 0.55 6.79 -1.40
CA ALA A 109 1.73 6.49 -2.22
C ALA A 109 2.58 5.37 -1.61
N THR A 110 2.83 5.41 -0.30
CA THR A 110 3.61 4.38 0.41
C THR A 110 2.96 3.01 0.30
N ASN A 111 1.63 2.91 0.46
CA ASN A 111 0.93 1.64 0.34
C ASN A 111 1.04 1.05 -1.08
N LEU A 112 0.96 1.89 -2.11
CA LEU A 112 1.12 1.44 -3.51
C LEU A 112 2.57 1.01 -3.81
N VAL A 113 3.57 1.75 -3.34
CA VAL A 113 5.00 1.37 -3.46
C VAL A 113 5.26 0.04 -2.75
N ARG A 114 4.76 -0.13 -1.52
CA ARG A 114 4.93 -1.40 -0.78
C ARG A 114 4.23 -2.57 -1.45
N ASN A 115 3.07 -2.36 -2.08
CA ASN A 115 2.44 -3.39 -2.90
C ASN A 115 3.35 -3.79 -4.08
N ALA A 116 3.90 -2.82 -4.81
CA ALA A 116 4.85 -3.10 -5.89
C ALA A 116 6.07 -3.91 -5.41
N ILE A 117 6.68 -3.53 -4.28
CA ILE A 117 7.85 -4.25 -3.69
C ILE A 117 7.47 -5.66 -3.26
N LYS A 118 6.32 -5.82 -2.61
CA LYS A 118 5.84 -7.12 -2.11
C LYS A 118 5.61 -8.11 -3.26
N PHE A 119 4.99 -7.66 -4.33
CA PHE A 119 4.59 -8.52 -5.46
C PHE A 119 5.64 -8.66 -6.56
N THR A 120 6.73 -7.90 -6.49
CA THR A 120 7.93 -8.07 -7.32
C THR A 120 8.99 -8.85 -6.54
N ASN A 121 9.63 -9.85 -7.16
CA ASN A 121 10.75 -10.58 -6.55
C ASN A 121 12.09 -10.13 -7.15
N GLU A 122 12.11 -10.01 -8.47
CA GLU A 122 13.21 -9.54 -9.29
C GLU A 122 12.62 -8.69 -10.41
N GLY A 123 13.33 -7.62 -10.80
CA GLY A 123 12.91 -6.71 -11.86
C GLY A 123 13.02 -5.26 -11.42
N ASN A 124 12.04 -4.45 -11.81
CA ASN A 124 12.01 -3.03 -11.52
C ASN A 124 10.64 -2.52 -11.05
N ILE A 125 10.70 -1.38 -10.36
CA ILE A 125 9.57 -0.56 -9.96
C ILE A 125 9.85 0.88 -10.42
N MET A 126 8.87 1.51 -11.07
CA MET A 126 8.95 2.89 -11.57
C MET A 126 7.92 3.76 -10.85
N LEU A 127 8.39 4.85 -10.25
CA LEU A 127 7.54 5.94 -9.75
C LEU A 127 7.54 7.06 -10.80
N ALA A 128 6.38 7.30 -11.42
CA ALA A 128 6.23 8.31 -12.46
C ALA A 128 5.20 9.36 -12.06
N TYR A 129 5.54 10.62 -12.30
CA TYR A 129 4.73 11.78 -11.96
C TYR A 129 4.57 12.63 -13.22
N HIS A 130 3.33 12.95 -13.57
CA HIS A 130 3.07 13.85 -14.68
C HIS A 130 1.86 14.75 -14.42
N GLU A 131 1.82 15.84 -15.16
CA GLU A 131 0.75 16.82 -15.12
C GLU A 131 -0.27 16.52 -16.23
N SER A 132 -1.54 16.36 -15.88
CA SER A 132 -2.68 16.41 -16.81
C SER A 132 -3.36 17.78 -16.70
N ASP A 133 -4.37 18.09 -17.52
CA ASP A 133 -5.01 19.41 -17.48
C ASP A 133 -5.55 19.79 -16.09
N GLN A 134 -6.23 18.86 -15.42
CA GLN A 134 -6.96 19.12 -14.17
C GLN A 134 -6.33 18.49 -12.92
N ALA A 135 -5.34 17.60 -13.08
CA ALA A 135 -4.77 16.88 -11.95
C ALA A 135 -3.29 16.55 -12.15
N TYR A 136 -2.59 16.32 -11.05
CA TYR A 136 -1.32 15.60 -11.03
C TYR A 136 -1.61 14.10 -10.98
N VAL A 137 -0.91 13.32 -11.80
CA VAL A 137 -1.06 11.88 -11.88
C VAL A 137 0.20 11.23 -11.35
N ILE A 138 0.02 10.35 -10.36
CA ILE A 138 1.08 9.62 -9.69
C ILE A 138 0.90 8.15 -10.03
N SER A 139 1.91 7.54 -10.65
CA SER A 139 1.87 6.16 -11.12
C SER A 139 3.01 5.34 -10.53
N ILE A 140 2.68 4.16 -10.01
CA ILE A 140 3.62 3.17 -9.50
C ILE A 140 3.48 1.94 -10.40
N SER A 141 4.51 1.67 -11.20
CA SER A 141 4.55 0.50 -12.08
C SER A 141 5.53 -0.53 -11.54
N ASP A 142 5.15 -1.79 -11.58
CA ASP A 142 5.97 -2.93 -11.17
C ASP A 142 6.02 -3.98 -12.28
N THR A 143 7.07 -4.80 -12.25
CA THR A 143 7.28 -5.94 -13.16
C THR A 143 7.01 -7.28 -12.47
N GLY A 144 6.21 -7.25 -11.40
CA GLY A 144 5.90 -8.40 -10.57
C GLY A 144 4.90 -9.35 -11.21
N ILE A 145 4.21 -10.11 -10.36
CA ILE A 145 3.33 -11.22 -10.78
C ILE A 145 2.11 -10.76 -11.59
N GLY A 146 1.78 -9.47 -11.60
CA GLY A 146 0.56 -8.96 -12.22
C GLY A 146 -0.73 -9.45 -11.56
N ILE A 147 -1.86 -9.09 -12.16
CA ILE A 147 -3.22 -9.37 -11.66
C ILE A 147 -4.03 -9.93 -12.83
N ALA A 148 -4.75 -11.02 -12.60
CA ALA A 148 -5.66 -11.59 -13.58
C ALA A 148 -6.86 -10.66 -13.81
N THR A 149 -7.32 -10.55 -15.07
CA THR A 149 -8.36 -9.58 -15.47
C THR A 149 -9.65 -9.74 -14.69
N ASP A 150 -10.05 -10.97 -14.36
CA ASP A 150 -11.24 -11.31 -13.57
C ASP A 150 -11.15 -10.86 -12.09
N LYS A 151 -9.96 -10.45 -11.63
CA LYS A 151 -9.73 -9.98 -10.26
C LYS A 151 -9.65 -8.46 -10.16
N ILE A 152 -9.42 -7.74 -11.26
CA ILE A 152 -9.18 -6.29 -11.27
C ILE A 152 -10.31 -5.53 -10.57
N ASP A 153 -11.57 -5.83 -10.89
CA ASP A 153 -12.74 -5.14 -10.31
C ASP A 153 -12.97 -5.43 -8.81
N HIS A 154 -12.18 -6.34 -8.23
CA HIS A 154 -12.34 -6.78 -6.86
C HIS A 154 -11.19 -6.36 -5.96
N ILE A 155 -10.05 -5.92 -6.49
CA ILE A 155 -8.87 -5.58 -5.67
C ILE A 155 -9.07 -4.35 -4.77
N PHE A 156 -10.01 -3.47 -5.12
CA PHE A 156 -10.38 -2.30 -4.33
C PHE A 156 -11.49 -2.58 -3.31
N LYS A 157 -12.06 -3.79 -3.29
CA LYS A 157 -13.08 -4.16 -2.30
C LYS A 157 -12.41 -4.61 -1.00
N PRO A 158 -12.96 -4.24 0.18
CA PRO A 158 -12.43 -4.66 1.46
C PRO A 158 -12.28 -6.19 1.57
N PHE A 159 -11.19 -6.63 2.19
CA PHE A 159 -10.87 -8.05 2.44
C PHE A 159 -10.69 -8.91 1.19
N ARG A 160 -10.63 -8.31 -0.01
CA ARG A 160 -10.37 -9.05 -1.25
C ARG A 160 -8.90 -9.08 -1.56
N GLN A 161 -8.46 -10.23 -2.09
CA GLN A 161 -7.08 -10.48 -2.47
C GLN A 161 -7.08 -11.15 -3.84
N ALA A 162 -6.20 -10.69 -4.74
CA ALA A 162 -6.13 -11.21 -6.11
C ALA A 162 -5.60 -12.66 -6.18
N HIS A 163 -4.91 -13.14 -5.14
CA HIS A 163 -4.22 -14.43 -5.14
C HIS A 163 -4.58 -15.27 -3.91
N GLU A 164 -5.55 -16.17 -4.01
CA GLU A 164 -6.00 -17.01 -2.88
C GLU A 164 -4.93 -18.03 -2.43
N GLY A 165 -3.97 -18.41 -3.30
CA GLY A 165 -2.90 -19.36 -2.98
C GLY A 165 -1.54 -18.76 -2.62
N ILE A 166 -1.13 -17.67 -3.27
CA ILE A 166 0.19 -17.01 -3.05
C ILE A 166 0.17 -16.14 -1.77
N SER A 167 -1.01 -15.74 -1.30
CA SER A 167 -1.15 -14.80 -0.19
C SER A 167 -0.69 -15.34 1.17
N ARG A 168 -0.70 -16.66 1.39
CA ARG A 168 -0.20 -17.24 2.67
C ARG A 168 1.27 -16.95 2.94
N SER A 169 2.09 -16.76 1.90
CA SER A 169 3.53 -16.49 2.06
C SER A 169 3.89 -15.00 1.96
N LYS A 170 3.08 -14.19 1.26
CA LYS A 170 3.40 -12.77 1.03
C LYS A 170 2.57 -11.76 1.83
N GLY A 171 1.54 -12.18 2.58
CA GLY A 171 0.96 -11.47 3.73
C GLY A 171 0.26 -10.14 3.42
N GLY A 172 -1.06 -10.07 3.64
CA GLY A 172 -1.81 -8.82 3.70
C GLY A 172 -3.29 -9.09 3.88
N ILE A 173 -4.02 -8.23 4.58
CA ILE A 173 -5.43 -8.47 4.93
C ILE A 173 -6.39 -8.13 3.78
N GLY A 174 -5.93 -7.39 2.76
CA GLY A 174 -6.76 -6.96 1.64
C GLY A 174 -7.55 -5.67 1.91
N LEU A 175 -7.08 -4.85 2.86
CA LEU A 175 -7.67 -3.54 3.18
C LEU A 175 -6.91 -2.35 2.59
N GLY A 176 -5.62 -2.50 2.29
CA GLY A 176 -4.77 -1.37 1.87
C GLY A 176 -5.29 -0.66 0.62
N LEU A 177 -5.67 -1.40 -0.43
CA LEU A 177 -6.18 -0.80 -1.67
C LEU A 177 -7.57 -0.18 -1.52
N SER A 178 -8.45 -0.78 -0.70
CA SER A 178 -9.76 -0.19 -0.42
C SER A 178 -9.65 1.13 0.35
N ILE A 179 -8.71 1.20 1.31
CA ILE A 179 -8.41 2.44 2.05
C ILE A 179 -7.82 3.49 1.11
N CYS A 180 -6.85 3.12 0.27
CA CYS A 180 -6.32 4.05 -0.73
C CYS A 180 -7.40 4.59 -1.64
N ASN A 181 -8.32 3.74 -2.12
CA ASN A 181 -9.43 4.19 -2.95
C ASN A 181 -10.31 5.20 -2.22
N LYS A 182 -10.65 4.94 -0.95
CA LYS A 182 -11.45 5.87 -0.14
C LYS A 182 -10.74 7.19 0.14
N MET A 183 -9.47 7.16 0.50
CA MET A 183 -8.66 8.38 0.71
C MET A 183 -8.57 9.22 -0.56
N VAL A 184 -8.32 8.56 -1.70
CA VAL A 184 -8.27 9.25 -3.00
C VAL A 184 -9.62 9.87 -3.36
N GLU A 185 -10.73 9.18 -3.10
CA GLU A 185 -12.09 9.72 -3.28
C GLU A 185 -12.34 10.96 -2.40
N MET A 186 -11.81 11.01 -1.17
CA MET A 186 -12.03 12.14 -0.24
C MET A 186 -11.48 13.47 -0.75
N TRP A 187 -10.38 13.48 -1.51
CA TRP A 187 -9.86 14.70 -2.14
C TRP A 187 -10.33 14.88 -3.59
N GLY A 188 -11.35 14.13 -4.02
CA GLY A 188 -11.91 14.22 -5.37
C GLY A 188 -11.03 13.63 -6.46
N GLY A 189 -10.06 12.80 -6.09
CA GLY A 189 -9.21 12.06 -7.03
C GLY A 189 -9.86 10.76 -7.50
N ARG A 190 -9.10 9.99 -8.29
CA ARG A 190 -9.43 8.62 -8.69
C ARG A 190 -8.18 7.77 -8.66
N ILE A 191 -8.31 6.51 -8.21
CA ILE A 191 -7.28 5.48 -8.37
C ILE A 191 -7.71 4.49 -9.46
N THR A 192 -6.75 4.01 -10.23
CA THR A 192 -6.93 3.08 -11.35
C THR A 192 -5.79 2.06 -11.36
N VAL A 193 -6.02 0.94 -12.05
CA VAL A 193 -5.00 -0.09 -12.26
C VAL A 193 -5.03 -0.56 -13.70
N SER A 194 -3.85 -0.78 -14.28
CA SER A 194 -3.65 -1.56 -15.49
C SER A 194 -2.70 -2.69 -15.16
N SER A 195 -3.07 -3.94 -15.45
CA SER A 195 -2.26 -5.09 -15.06
C SER A 195 -2.43 -6.25 -16.02
N VAL A 196 -1.34 -7.00 -16.22
CA VAL A 196 -1.35 -8.24 -16.99
C VAL A 196 -0.64 -9.30 -16.17
N LEU A 197 -1.33 -10.43 -15.95
CA LEU A 197 -0.78 -11.56 -15.22
C LEU A 197 0.58 -11.99 -15.82
N GLY A 198 1.60 -12.09 -14.96
CA GLY A 198 2.97 -12.44 -15.31
C GLY A 198 3.81 -11.32 -15.92
N LYS A 199 3.25 -10.12 -16.15
CA LYS A 199 4.00 -8.96 -16.70
C LYS A 199 4.14 -7.79 -15.73
N GLY A 200 3.29 -7.74 -14.70
CA GLY A 200 3.31 -6.67 -13.69
C GLY A 200 2.05 -5.82 -13.70
N SER A 201 2.08 -4.72 -12.95
CA SER A 201 0.94 -3.84 -12.74
C SER A 201 1.37 -2.38 -12.71
N THR A 202 0.48 -1.49 -13.12
CA THR A 202 0.59 -0.04 -12.95
C THR A 202 -0.62 0.44 -12.17
N PHE A 203 -0.39 0.95 -10.96
CA PHE A 203 -1.39 1.66 -10.17
C PHE A 203 -1.20 3.16 -10.35
N SER A 204 -2.27 3.86 -10.71
CA SER A 204 -2.23 5.31 -10.92
C SER A 204 -3.33 5.98 -10.12
N PHE A 205 -2.99 7.05 -9.40
CA PHE A 205 -3.98 7.88 -8.71
C PHE A 205 -3.80 9.37 -9.03
N THR A 206 -4.89 10.12 -8.92
CA THR A 206 -4.92 11.55 -9.23
C THR A 206 -5.02 12.42 -7.98
N VAL A 207 -4.33 13.55 -8.04
CA VAL A 207 -4.43 14.65 -7.08
C VAL A 207 -4.91 15.88 -7.86
N PRO A 208 -6.15 16.34 -7.67
CA PRO A 208 -6.66 17.52 -8.37
C PRO A 208 -5.75 18.73 -8.15
N LYS A 209 -5.55 19.52 -9.22
CA LYS A 209 -4.90 20.82 -9.07
C LYS A 209 -5.82 21.73 -8.26
N LEU A 210 -5.26 22.78 -7.67
CA LEU A 210 -6.07 23.88 -7.12
C LEU A 210 -7.10 24.31 -8.17
N ASN A 211 -8.38 24.06 -7.90
CA ASN A 211 -9.46 24.71 -8.62
C ASN A 211 -9.27 26.21 -8.37
N LYS A 212 -9.06 26.98 -9.44
CA LYS A 212 -9.22 28.43 -9.39
C LYS A 212 -10.67 28.79 -9.09
#